data_AF-A0AAX3YV18-F1
#
_entry.id   AF-A0AAX3YV18-F1
#
_cell.length_a   1.000
_cell.length_b   1.000
_cell.length_c   1.000
_cell.angle_alpha   90.00
_cell.angle_beta   90.00
_cell.angle_gamma   90.00
#
_symmetry.space_group_name_H-M   'P 1'
#
loop_
_entity.id
_entity.type
_entity.pdbx_description
1 polymer ?
#
loop_
_entity_poly.entity_id
_entity_poly.type
_entity_poly.pdbx_seq_one_letter_code
_entity_poly.pdbx_strand_id
1 'polypeptide(L)' 'MTKREWQVAELVSEGLTNRAVADKLVIAPRTSQGRVEHVLTKLGFTSRAQIAAWGVEQSTRQQPQSS' A
#
# COMPACT_ATOMS: atom_id res chain seq x y z
N MET A 1 -2.42 4.18 -10.61
CA MET A 1 -2.71 4.42 -9.18
C MET A 1 -2.45 5.87 -8.84
N THR A 2 -3.16 6.42 -7.86
CA THR A 2 -2.95 7.78 -7.32
C THR A 2 -1.85 7.81 -6.27
N LYS A 3 -1.31 8.99 -5.95
CA LYS A 3 -0.29 9.15 -4.89
C LYS A 3 -0.75 8.56 -3.54
N ARG A 4 -2.02 8.75 -3.17
CA ARG A 4 -2.57 8.20 -1.91
C ARG A 4 -2.69 6.68 -1.92
N GLU A 5 -2.99 6.08 -3.07
CA GLU A 5 -3.02 4.62 -3.23
C GLU A 5 -1.62 4.01 -3.13
N TRP A 6 -0.61 4.69 -3.69
CA TRP A 6 0.79 4.30 -3.53
C TRP A 6 1.24 4.31 -2.07
N GLN A 7 0.96 5.40 -1.35
CA GLN A 7 1.28 5.50 0.09
C GLN A 7 0.61 4.40 0.92
N VAL A 8 -0.64 4.05 0.60
CA VAL A 8 -1.32 2.94 1.29
C VAL A 8 -0.65 1.61 0.99
N ALA A 9 -0.29 1.34 -0.27
CA ALA A 9 0.34 0.09 -0.65
C ALA A 9 1.74 -0.08 -0.03
N GLU A 10 2.53 1.00 0.03
CA GLU A 10 3.82 1.05 0.72
C GLU A 10 3.67 0.68 2.20
N LEU A 11 2.79 1.37 2.93
CA LEU A 11 2.57 1.09 4.35
C LEU A 11 2.02 -0.33 4.59
N VAL A 12 1.17 -0.85 3.70
CA VAL A 12 0.69 -2.23 3.78
C VAL A 12 1.84 -3.23 3.56
N SER A 13 2.81 -2.92 2.69
CA SER A 13 3.99 -3.75 2.47
C SER A 13 4.95 -3.78 3.67
N GLU A 14 4.94 -2.73 4.49
CA GLU A 14 5.58 -2.72 5.82
C GLU A 14 4.81 -3.56 6.87
N GLY A 15 3.68 -4.17 6.50
CA GLY A 15 2.87 -5.02 7.38
C GLY A 15 1.80 -4.28 8.19
N LEU A 16 1.59 -2.98 7.94
CA LEU A 16 0.67 -2.18 8.77
C LEU A 16 -0.79 -2.54 8.53
N THR A 17 -1.58 -2.52 9.60
CA THR A 17 -3.05 -2.67 9.52
C THR A 17 -3.72 -1.40 8.98
N ASN A 18 -4.95 -1.51 8.48
CA ASN A 18 -5.72 -0.35 8.01
C ASN A 18 -5.83 0.76 9.07
N ARG A 19 -5.86 0.40 10.36
CA ARG A 19 -5.84 1.39 11.45
C ARG A 19 -4.49 2.10 11.54
N ALA A 20 -3.39 1.36 11.56
CA ALA A 20 -2.05 1.95 11.60
C ALA A 20 -1.73 2.81 10.35
N VAL A 21 -2.20 2.38 9.18
CA VAL A 21 -2.13 3.17 7.93
C VAL A 21 -2.94 4.46 8.08
N ALA A 22 -4.15 4.37 8.64
CA ALA A 22 -5.01 5.52 8.85
C ALA A 22 -4.40 6.53 9.83
N ASP A 23 -3.81 6.06 10.93
CA ASP A 23 -3.06 6.89 11.88
C ASP A 23 -1.89 7.60 11.20
N LYS A 24 -1.04 6.89 10.44
CA LYS A 24 0.10 7.50 9.73
C LYS A 24 -0.31 8.52 8.66
N LEU A 25 -1.43 8.28 7.98
CA LEU A 25 -1.91 9.16 6.91
C LEU A 25 -2.87 10.25 7.42
N VAL A 26 -3.19 10.27 8.71
CA VAL A 26 -4.14 11.19 9.35
C VAL A 26 -5.50 11.18 8.62
N ILE A 27 -6.07 9.98 8.48
CA ILE A 27 -7.38 9.75 7.85
C ILE A 27 -8.23 8.80 8.70
N ALA A 28 -9.52 8.68 8.37
CA ALA A 28 -10.38 7.69 9.01
C ALA A 28 -9.99 6.25 8.61
N PRO A 29 -10.07 5.25 9.53
CA PRO A 29 -9.79 3.85 9.23
C PRO A 29 -10.59 3.30 8.03
N ARG A 30 -11.85 3.72 7.88
CA ARG A 30 -12.71 3.33 6.75
C ARG A 30 -12.20 3.86 5.41
N THR A 31 -11.60 5.05 5.40
CA THR A 31 -10.94 5.60 4.21
C THR A 31 -9.70 4.81 3.85
N SER A 32 -8.90 4.38 4.84
CA SER A 32 -7.77 3.48 4.58
C SER A 32 -8.24 2.15 3.99
N GLN A 33 -9.29 1.55 4.55
CA GLN A 33 -9.86 0.30 4.03
C GLN A 33 -10.29 0.44 2.57
N GLY A 34 -11.10 1.46 2.24
CA GLY A 34 -11.56 1.67 0.86
C GLY A 34 -10.39 1.92 -0.12
N ARG A 35 -9.32 2.57 0.34
CA ARG A 35 -8.10 2.71 -0.48
C ARG A 35 -7.40 1.37 -0.70
N VAL A 36 -7.30 0.51 0.31
CA VAL A 36 -6.75 -0.85 0.14
C VAL A 36 -7.59 -1.65 -0.86
N GLU A 37 -8.92 -1.58 -0.78
CA GLU A 37 -9.84 -2.23 -1.72
C GLU A 37 -9.62 -1.73 -3.15
N HIS A 38 -9.49 -0.41 -3.36
CA HIS A 38 -9.18 0.15 -4.67
C HIS A 38 -7.81 -0.29 -5.21
N VAL A 39 -6.80 -0.42 -4.34
CA VAL A 39 -5.48 -0.95 -4.73
C VAL A 39 -5.60 -2.40 -5.18
N LEU A 40 -6.33 -3.23 -4.43
CA LEU A 40 -6.60 -4.63 -4.81
C LEU A 40 -7.24 -4.71 -6.20
N THR A 41 -8.33 -3.96 -6.42
CA THR A 41 -9.02 -3.92 -7.71
C THR A 41 -8.11 -3.48 -8.84
N LYS A 42 -7.30 -2.43 -8.64
CA LYS A 42 -6.40 -1.90 -9.68
C LYS A 42 -5.24 -2.84 -10.03
N LEU A 43 -4.78 -3.63 -9.07
CA LEU A 43 -3.70 -4.60 -9.27
C LEU A 43 -4.21 -6.00 -9.66
N GLY A 44 -5.53 -6.22 -9.66
CA GLY A 44 -6.14 -7.53 -9.88
C GLY A 44 -5.87 -8.51 -8.73
N PHE A 45 -5.62 -8.00 -7.53
CA PHE A 45 -5.35 -8.81 -6.34
C PHE A 45 -6.62 -9.09 -5.55
N THR A 46 -6.62 -10.18 -4.79
CA THR A 46 -7.74 -10.59 -3.95
C THR A 46 -7.43 -10.49 -2.46
N SER A 47 -6.16 -10.26 -2.10
CA SER A 47 -5.73 -10.20 -0.70
C SER A 47 -4.67 -9.15 -0.43
N ARG A 48 -4.70 -8.59 0.79
CA ARG A 48 -3.68 -7.64 1.28
C ARG A 48 -2.27 -8.23 1.26
N ALA A 49 -2.14 -9.54 1.39
CA ALA A 49 -0.85 -10.22 1.36
C ALA A 49 -0.19 -10.08 -0.02
N GLN A 50 -0.98 -10.11 -1.09
CA GLN A 50 -0.48 -9.84 -2.44
C GLN A 50 -0.02 -8.38 -2.59
N ILE A 51 -0.72 -7.41 -1.99
CA ILE A 51 -0.24 -6.02 -1.94
C ILE A 51 1.10 -5.94 -1.22
N ALA A 52 1.24 -6.64 -0.08
CA ALA A 52 2.47 -6.62 0.69
C ALA A 52 3.65 -7.20 -0.10
N ALA A 53 3.48 -8.37 -0.71
CA ALA A 53 4.51 -8.98 -1.56
C ALA A 53 4.89 -8.08 -2.74
N TRP A 54 3.90 -7.54 -3.45
CA TRP A 54 4.12 -6.63 -4.57
C TRP A 54 4.85 -5.35 -4.15
N GLY A 55 4.48 -4.75 -3.02
CA GLY A 55 5.10 -3.51 -2.53
C GLY A 55 6.60 -3.67 -2.25
N VAL A 56 7.01 -4.80 -1.67
CA VAL A 56 8.43 -5.13 -1.45
C VAL A 56 9.20 -5.21 -2.78
N GLU A 57 8.60 -5.83 -3.80
CA GLU A 57 9.20 -5.87 -5.15
C GLU A 57 9.30 -4.47 -5.79
N GLN A 58 8.30 -3.61 -5.59
CA GLN A 58 8.31 -2.24 -6.13
C GLN A 58 9.36 -1.36 -5.47
N SER A 59 9.54 -1.45 -4.15
CA SER A 59 10.58 -0.70 -3.43
C SER A 59 11.98 -1.07 -3.91
N THR A 60 12.18 -2.35 -4.27
CA THR A 60 13.45 -2.84 -4.84
C THR A 60 13.69 -2.30 -6.26
N ARG A 61 12.65 -2.17 -7.08
CA ARG A 61 12.77 -1.59 -8.45
C ARG A 61 13.00 -0.07 -8.44
N GLN A 62 12.60 0.62 -7.39
CA GLN A 62 12.72 2.08 -7.25
C GLN A 62 14.01 2.53 -6.56
N GLN A 63 14.90 1.62 -6.18
CA GLN A 63 16.28 1.96 -5.80
C GLN A 63 17.16 1.91 -7.06
N PRO A 64 17.37 3.02 -7.80
CA PRO A 64 18.54 3.11 -8.64
C PRO A 64 19.73 3.05 -7.69
N GLN A 65 20.50 1.97 -7.82
CA GLN A 65 21.80 1.78 -7.20
C GLN A 65 22.64 3.03 -7.52
N SER A 66 22.63 3.98 -6.58
CA SER A 66 23.40 5.21 -6.67
C SER A 66 24.81 4.85 -6.26
N SER A 67 25.60 4.45 -7.27
CA SER A 67 27.06 4.39 -7.20
C SER A 67 27.67 5.78 -7.24
#